data_AF-A0A956PG03-F1
#
_entry.id   AF-A0A956PG03-F1
#
_cell.length_a   1.000
_cell.length_b   1.000
_cell.length_c   1.000
_cell.angle_alpha   90.00
_cell.angle_beta   90.00
_cell.angle_gamma   90.00
#
_symmetry.space_group_name_H-M   'P 1'
#
loop_
_entity.id
_entity.type
_entity.pdbx_description
1 polymer ?
#
loop_
_entity_poly.entity_id
_entity_poly.type
_entity_poly.pdbx_seq_one_letter_code
_entity_poly.pdbx_strand_id
1 'polypeptide(L)'
;HEEKVGVLEEWEKENPGKERPDYFVAAMDLSPEEHVKAQAATQKWVDSAISKTCNCPADYTMEQTKELYELMYKLGCKGGTIYRDKCRDEQVLHLKEDLEEKAEEKKSEAKVEDKPQPKVRPRPYKRYGATVSKDTPAGTAHITMNDDEAERPFEVFVDIGKGGSDIKAMAEALGRLASLVLRVSSPLTPRERIQEIVNQLTGIGGPRSTGFGRNRVRSLPDALAQALEEQYLLEDSEEDEEYYGTVADYQVEIEMPAPQSGVQADLCPSCGNTSLVAIEGCQSCYNCGHSEC
;
A
#
# COMPACT_ATOMS: atom_id res chain seq x y z
N HIS A 1 19.36 11.65 13.66
CA HIS A 1 20.44 10.65 13.80
C HIS A 1 21.55 11.10 12.88
N GLU A 2 22.69 11.55 13.40
CA GLU A 2 23.82 12.00 12.59
C GLU A 2 24.68 10.77 12.33
N GLU A 3 24.56 10.18 11.14
CA GLU A 3 25.36 9.01 10.76
C GLU A 3 26.75 9.52 10.34
N LYS A 4 27.70 9.46 11.27
CA LYS A 4 29.10 9.78 10.98
C LYS A 4 29.80 8.57 10.37
N VAL A 5 30.45 8.79 9.23
CA VAL A 5 31.27 7.76 8.57
C VAL A 5 32.51 7.50 9.43
N GLY A 6 32.84 6.24 9.74
CA GLY A 6 33.94 5.90 10.66
C GLY A 6 35.31 6.51 10.30
N VAL A 7 35.60 6.71 9.02
CA VAL A 7 36.84 7.37 8.55
C VAL A 7 36.92 8.82 9.02
N LEU A 8 35.79 9.54 9.08
CA LEU A 8 35.74 10.90 9.60
C LEU A 8 35.98 10.91 11.12
N GLU A 9 35.38 9.97 11.84
CA GLU A 9 35.54 9.87 13.30
C GLU A 9 36.98 9.55 13.71
N GLU A 10 37.64 8.64 12.99
CA GLU A 10 39.06 8.32 13.20
C GLU A 10 39.93 9.55 12.95
N TRP A 11 39.70 10.27 11.85
CA TRP A 11 40.46 11.49 11.53
C TRP A 11 40.25 12.60 12.57
N GLU A 12 39.00 12.85 13.00
CA GLU A 12 38.66 13.84 14.04
C GLU A 12 39.34 13.50 15.38
N LYS A 13 39.46 12.20 15.71
CA LYS A 13 40.13 11.73 16.93
C LYS A 13 41.64 11.91 16.89
N GLU A 14 42.26 11.69 15.73
CA GLU A 14 43.71 11.88 15.54
C GLU A 14 44.11 13.35 15.39
N ASN A 15 43.16 14.22 15.00
CA ASN A 15 43.41 15.64 14.72
C ASN A 15 42.45 16.57 15.50
N PRO A 16 42.47 16.54 16.83
CA PRO A 16 41.56 17.35 17.64
C PRO A 16 41.81 18.85 17.40
N GLY A 17 40.75 19.58 17.04
CA GLY A 17 40.77 21.03 16.86
C GLY A 17 41.39 21.51 15.53
N LYS A 18 41.72 20.61 14.59
CA LYS A 18 42.10 21.00 13.24
C LYS A 18 40.87 21.16 12.36
N GLU A 19 40.94 22.10 11.43
CA GLU A 19 39.93 22.26 10.39
C GLU A 19 39.91 21.04 9.48
N ARG A 20 38.69 20.60 9.13
CA ARG A 20 38.47 19.41 8.30
C ARG A 20 39.07 19.63 6.91
N PRO A 21 39.86 18.67 6.39
CA PRO A 21 40.40 18.74 5.04
C PRO A 21 39.31 18.83 3.98
N ASP A 22 39.63 19.51 2.88
CA ASP A 22 38.75 19.76 1.73
C ASP A 22 38.28 18.49 1.00
N TYR A 23 39.00 17.38 1.13
CA TYR A 23 38.60 16.09 0.54
C TYR A 23 37.45 15.40 1.27
N PHE A 24 37.08 15.86 2.47
CA PHE A 24 35.93 15.35 3.19
C PHE A 24 34.66 16.14 2.86
N VAL A 25 34.18 15.98 1.63
CA VAL A 25 32.95 16.60 1.13
C VAL A 25 31.70 15.78 1.45
N ALA A 26 30.60 16.45 1.74
CA ALA A 26 29.26 15.91 1.86
C ALA A 26 28.49 16.09 0.55
N ALA A 27 27.31 15.47 0.44
CA ALA A 27 26.50 15.54 -0.77
C ALA A 27 26.01 16.97 -1.06
N MET A 28 25.71 17.76 -0.02
CA MET A 28 25.26 19.15 -0.15
C MET A 28 26.41 20.15 -0.38
N ASP A 29 27.67 19.71 -0.27
CA ASP A 29 28.83 20.53 -0.60
C ASP A 29 29.09 20.57 -2.12
N LEU A 30 28.37 19.75 -2.89
CA LEU A 30 28.45 19.68 -4.35
C LEU A 30 27.31 20.49 -4.98
N SER A 31 27.63 21.28 -5.99
CA SER A 31 26.60 21.86 -6.84
C SER A 31 25.83 20.77 -7.61
N PRO A 32 24.56 21.04 -8.01
CA PRO A 32 23.79 20.13 -8.84
C PRO A 32 24.53 19.72 -10.12
N GLU A 33 25.24 20.65 -10.75
CA GLU A 33 26.03 20.41 -11.96
C GLU A 33 27.24 19.51 -11.70
N GLU A 34 27.88 19.62 -10.53
CA GLU A 34 28.98 18.72 -10.13
C GLU A 34 28.49 17.30 -9.89
N HIS A 35 27.30 17.13 -9.31
CA HIS A 35 26.68 15.80 -9.23
C HIS A 35 26.48 15.17 -10.61
N VAL A 36 25.98 15.94 -11.58
CA VAL A 36 25.80 15.47 -12.96
C VAL A 36 27.14 15.14 -13.63
N LYS A 37 28.16 15.99 -13.46
CA LYS A 37 29.50 15.75 -14.02
C LYS A 37 30.15 14.49 -13.45
N ALA A 38 29.98 14.23 -12.15
CA ALA A 38 30.46 13.01 -11.52
C ALA A 38 29.77 11.76 -12.10
N GLN A 39 28.46 11.82 -12.31
CA GLN A 39 27.71 10.74 -12.97
C GLN A 39 28.19 10.54 -14.41
N ALA A 40 28.30 11.63 -15.19
CA ALA A 40 28.71 11.59 -16.59
C ALA A 40 30.12 11.01 -16.78
N ALA A 41 31.06 11.35 -15.89
CA ALA A 41 32.42 10.82 -15.93
C ALA A 41 32.42 9.28 -15.84
N THR A 42 31.55 8.73 -15.00
CA THR A 42 31.39 7.28 -14.81
C THR A 42 30.59 6.64 -15.94
N GLN A 43 29.52 7.30 -16.39
CA GLN A 43 28.58 6.78 -17.39
C GLN A 43 29.25 6.40 -18.72
N LYS A 44 30.35 7.05 -19.09
CA LYS A 44 31.16 6.73 -20.28
C LYS A 44 31.62 5.27 -20.35
N TRP A 45 31.78 4.64 -19.19
CA TRP A 45 32.30 3.27 -19.06
C TRP A 45 31.23 2.27 -18.61
N VAL A 46 29.97 2.70 -18.52
CA VAL A 46 28.85 1.88 -18.06
C VAL A 46 27.83 1.72 -19.20
N ASP A 47 27.59 0.47 -19.59
CA ASP A 47 26.64 0.09 -20.63
C ASP A 47 25.17 0.27 -20.20
N SER A 48 24.90 0.09 -18.92
CA SER A 48 23.61 0.31 -18.26
C SER A 48 23.48 1.74 -17.72
N ALA A 49 22.30 2.10 -17.20
CA ALA A 49 22.10 3.39 -16.53
C ALA A 49 22.66 3.37 -15.09
N ILE A 50 23.03 4.55 -14.58
CA ILE A 50 23.52 4.74 -13.20
C ILE A 50 22.42 5.34 -12.34
N SER A 51 22.11 4.73 -11.20
CA SER A 51 21.23 5.31 -10.18
C SER A 51 22.04 6.32 -9.34
N LYS A 52 21.90 7.60 -9.65
CA LYS A 52 22.53 8.70 -8.93
C LYS A 52 21.53 9.85 -8.72
N THR A 53 21.39 10.26 -7.46
CA THR A 53 20.62 11.45 -7.08
C THR A 53 21.49 12.70 -7.17
N CYS A 54 21.02 13.73 -7.87
CA CYS A 54 21.54 15.08 -7.83
C CYS A 54 20.74 15.85 -6.78
N ASN A 55 21.39 16.21 -5.67
CA ASN A 55 20.75 17.02 -4.64
C ASN A 55 20.76 18.48 -5.10
N CYS A 56 19.63 19.15 -4.94
CA CYS A 56 19.45 20.55 -5.26
C CYS A 56 19.01 21.31 -4.01
N PRO A 57 19.40 22.60 -3.86
CA PRO A 57 18.96 23.42 -2.74
C PRO A 57 17.45 23.65 -2.74
N ALA A 58 16.89 24.09 -1.62
CA ALA A 58 15.44 24.20 -1.46
C ALA A 58 14.80 25.23 -2.39
N ASP A 59 15.55 26.27 -2.77
CA ASP A 59 15.16 27.35 -3.68
C ASP A 59 15.40 27.02 -5.17
N TYR A 60 15.83 25.80 -5.50
CA TYR A 60 16.13 25.41 -6.88
C TYR A 60 14.88 25.48 -7.77
N THR A 61 14.97 26.25 -8.85
CA THR A 61 13.82 26.60 -9.70
C THR A 61 13.51 25.52 -10.74
N MET A 62 12.33 25.63 -11.36
CA MET A 62 11.95 24.74 -12.47
C MET A 62 12.84 24.96 -13.70
N GLU A 63 13.25 26.20 -13.96
CA GLU A 63 14.15 26.55 -15.06
C GLU A 63 15.53 25.93 -14.85
N GLN A 64 16.10 26.02 -13.64
CA GLN A 64 17.36 25.37 -13.30
C GLN A 64 17.24 23.84 -13.38
N THR A 65 16.11 23.28 -12.96
CA THR A 65 15.83 21.84 -13.09
C THR A 65 15.84 21.39 -14.56
N LYS A 66 15.24 22.18 -15.46
CA LYS A 66 15.27 21.94 -16.90
C LYS A 66 16.71 21.98 -17.44
N GLU A 67 17.47 23.02 -17.09
CA GLU A 67 18.86 23.16 -17.50
C GLU A 67 19.73 21.99 -17.02
N LEU A 68 19.47 21.48 -15.81
CA LEU A 68 20.16 20.33 -15.25
C LEU A 68 19.87 19.04 -16.03
N TYR A 69 18.62 18.79 -16.41
CA TYR A 69 18.27 17.67 -17.29
C TYR A 69 18.89 17.81 -18.69
N GLU A 70 18.91 19.03 -19.25
CA GLU A 70 19.61 19.27 -20.52
C GLU A 70 21.11 19.01 -20.41
N LEU A 71 21.74 19.36 -19.28
CA LEU A 71 23.14 19.07 -19.01
C LEU A 71 23.40 17.57 -18.94
N MET A 72 22.57 16.81 -18.23
CA MET A 72 22.63 15.34 -18.18
C MET A 72 22.58 14.74 -19.59
N TYR A 73 21.64 15.20 -20.42
CA TYR A 73 21.50 14.76 -21.80
C TYR A 73 22.74 15.09 -22.64
N LYS A 74 23.22 16.34 -22.60
CA LYS A 74 24.41 16.80 -23.34
C LYS A 74 25.67 16.02 -22.96
N LEU A 75 25.79 15.58 -21.71
CA LEU A 75 26.93 14.81 -21.21
C LEU A 75 26.81 13.29 -21.43
N GLY A 76 25.71 12.82 -22.02
CA GLY A 76 25.51 11.40 -22.33
C GLY A 76 25.05 10.55 -21.15
N CYS A 77 24.47 11.16 -20.11
CA CYS A 77 23.81 10.43 -19.03
C CYS A 77 22.59 9.68 -19.57
N LYS A 78 22.43 8.40 -19.19
CA LYS A 78 21.30 7.54 -19.64
C LYS A 78 20.03 7.72 -18.80
N GLY A 79 20.12 8.48 -17.72
CA GLY A 79 19.06 8.81 -16.77
C GLY A 79 19.62 9.68 -15.65
N GLY A 80 18.78 10.17 -14.78
CA GLY A 80 19.20 10.95 -13.61
C GLY A 80 18.03 11.16 -12.67
N THR A 81 18.32 11.23 -11.37
CA THR A 81 17.32 11.52 -10.34
C THR A 81 17.64 12.86 -9.72
N ILE A 82 16.66 13.74 -9.57
CA ILE A 82 16.82 15.02 -8.88
C ILE A 82 16.09 14.94 -7.55
N TYR A 83 16.74 15.37 -6.48
CA TYR A 83 16.12 15.57 -5.17
C TYR A 83 16.31 17.02 -4.78
N ARG A 84 15.21 17.80 -4.80
CA ARG A 84 15.23 19.17 -4.30
C ARG A 84 15.02 19.14 -2.79
N ASP A 85 15.87 19.81 -2.06
CA ASP A 85 15.73 19.93 -0.63
C ASP A 85 14.35 20.54 -0.27
N LYS A 86 13.77 20.08 0.84
CA LYS A 86 12.42 20.43 1.34
C LYS A 86 11.26 20.13 0.36
N CYS A 87 11.46 19.30 -0.67
CA CYS A 87 10.37 18.89 -1.58
C CYS A 87 9.38 17.86 -1.01
N ARG A 88 9.67 17.27 0.16
CA ARG A 88 8.82 16.29 0.87
C ARG A 88 8.77 16.65 2.34
N ASP A 89 7.61 16.43 2.95
CA ASP A 89 7.36 16.74 4.38
C ASP A 89 8.24 15.91 5.33
N GLU A 90 8.57 14.68 4.93
CA GLU A 90 9.54 13.81 5.60
C GLU A 90 10.84 13.74 4.79
N GLN A 91 11.93 14.22 5.38
CA GLN A 91 13.28 14.14 4.81
C GLN A 91 14.14 13.18 5.64
N VAL A 92 14.94 12.35 4.97
CA VAL A 92 15.85 11.41 5.62
C VAL A 92 17.19 12.09 6.00
N LEU A 93 17.51 13.22 5.36
CA LEU A 93 18.71 14.01 5.57
C LEU A 93 18.30 15.43 5.98
N HIS A 94 18.88 15.95 7.06
CA HIS A 94 18.66 17.32 7.54
C HIS A 94 20.01 18.04 7.64
N LEU A 95 20.06 19.29 7.17
CA LEU A 95 21.19 20.17 7.46
C LEU A 95 21.09 20.66 8.92
N LYS A 96 22.24 20.96 9.55
CA LYS A 96 22.25 21.44 10.94
C LYS A 96 21.52 22.78 11.11
N GLU A 97 21.58 23.64 10.10
CA GLU A 97 20.93 24.95 10.08
C GLU A 97 19.39 24.82 10.06
N ASP A 98 18.85 23.78 9.40
CA ASP A 98 17.41 23.48 9.39
C ASP A 98 16.87 23.05 10.76
N LEU A 99 17.73 22.59 11.67
CA LEU A 99 17.35 22.26 13.05
C LEU A 99 17.22 23.51 13.92
N GLU A 100 17.97 24.57 13.60
CA GLU A 100 17.97 25.84 14.34
C GLU A 100 16.82 26.75 13.88
N GLU A 101 16.55 26.87 12.58
CA GLU A 101 15.37 27.58 12.07
C GLU A 101 14.05 26.93 12.52
N LYS A 102 13.98 25.58 12.50
CA LYS A 102 12.82 24.85 13.06
C LYS A 102 12.70 25.00 14.58
N ALA A 103 13.73 25.40 15.30
CA ALA A 103 13.65 25.63 16.75
C ALA A 103 13.04 26.99 17.11
N GLU A 104 13.13 27.97 16.22
CA GLU A 104 12.54 29.30 16.42
C GLU A 104 11.07 29.37 15.96
N GLU A 105 10.72 28.76 14.82
CA GLU A 105 9.31 28.70 14.36
C GLU A 105 8.43 27.77 15.23
N LYS A 106 9.01 26.75 15.88
CA LYS A 106 8.26 25.81 16.76
C LYS A 106 7.90 26.36 18.15
N LYS A 107 8.22 27.63 18.47
CA LYS A 107 7.80 28.22 19.75
C LYS A 107 6.38 28.81 19.74
N SER A 108 5.74 29.00 18.57
CA SER A 108 4.42 29.62 18.50
C SER A 108 3.24 28.68 18.22
N GLU A 109 3.46 27.42 17.82
CA GLU A 109 2.35 26.48 17.61
C GLU A 109 2.56 25.15 18.34
N ALA A 110 1.45 24.68 18.91
CA ALA A 110 1.37 23.75 20.02
C ALA A 110 2.10 22.41 19.83
N LYS A 111 2.66 21.94 20.96
CA LYS A 111 3.11 20.58 21.25
C LYS A 111 2.25 19.48 20.58
N VAL A 112 2.87 18.72 19.68
CA VAL A 112 2.76 17.26 19.68
C VAL A 112 4.17 16.71 19.58
N GLU A 113 4.63 16.05 20.65
CA GLU A 113 5.92 15.38 20.70
C GLU A 113 5.95 14.23 19.68
N ASP A 114 6.76 14.37 18.64
CA ASP A 114 7.06 13.31 17.69
C ASP A 114 8.00 12.29 18.34
N LYS A 115 7.41 11.31 19.04
CA LYS A 115 8.10 10.07 19.38
C LYS A 115 8.13 9.21 18.11
N PRO A 116 9.27 8.57 17.78
CA PRO A 116 9.35 7.69 16.61
C PRO A 116 8.26 6.63 16.70
N GLN A 117 7.23 6.77 15.88
CA GLN A 117 6.15 5.81 15.90
C GLN A 117 6.71 4.47 15.40
N PRO A 118 6.45 3.37 16.12
CA PRO A 118 6.92 2.07 15.69
C PRO A 118 6.37 1.78 14.28
N LYS A 119 7.23 1.35 13.36
CA LYS A 119 6.88 1.02 11.94
C LYS A 119 5.67 0.08 11.83
N VAL A 120 5.39 -0.67 12.90
CA VAL A 120 4.19 -1.47 13.09
C VAL A 120 3.64 -1.21 14.48
N ARG A 121 2.35 -0.87 14.57
CA ARG A 121 1.63 -0.70 15.85
C ARG A 121 1.79 -1.96 16.72
N PRO A 122 2.29 -1.86 17.97
CA PRO A 122 2.45 -3.02 18.85
C PRO A 122 1.10 -3.63 19.17
N ARG A 123 1.07 -4.96 19.39
CA ARG A 123 -0.16 -5.66 19.75
C ARG A 123 -0.50 -5.39 21.23
N PRO A 124 -1.67 -4.82 21.55
CA PRO A 124 -2.11 -4.70 22.94
C PRO A 124 -2.42 -6.08 23.53
N TYR A 125 -2.36 -6.18 24.86
CA TYR A 125 -2.57 -7.43 25.59
C TYR A 125 -4.00 -7.98 25.47
N LYS A 126 -4.98 -7.08 25.38
CA LYS A 126 -6.39 -7.40 25.15
C LYS A 126 -6.90 -6.58 23.98
N ARG A 127 -7.81 -7.17 23.21
CA ARG A 127 -8.53 -6.52 22.12
C ARG A 127 -9.99 -6.90 22.21
N TYR A 128 -10.83 -6.00 21.75
CA TYR A 128 -12.27 -6.17 21.69
C TYR A 128 -12.66 -6.18 20.22
N GLY A 129 -13.67 -6.96 19.88
CA GLY A 129 -14.01 -7.22 18.50
C GLY A 129 -15.21 -8.14 18.37
N ALA A 130 -15.66 -8.30 17.13
CA ALA A 130 -16.76 -9.17 16.75
C ALA A 130 -16.25 -10.33 15.89
N THR A 131 -16.93 -11.48 15.99
CA THR A 131 -16.72 -12.58 15.05
C THR A 131 -18.00 -12.83 14.28
N VAL A 132 -17.93 -12.70 12.97
CA VAL A 132 -19.05 -12.99 12.07
C VAL A 132 -18.82 -14.30 11.36
N SER A 133 -19.91 -15.02 11.09
CA SER A 133 -19.89 -16.27 10.34
C SER A 133 -20.54 -16.06 8.99
N LYS A 134 -19.82 -16.38 7.91
CA LYS A 134 -20.31 -16.26 6.53
C LYS A 134 -20.15 -17.60 5.83
N ASP A 135 -21.22 -18.07 5.20
CA ASP A 135 -21.15 -19.29 4.39
C ASP A 135 -20.46 -18.99 3.07
N THR A 136 -19.38 -19.72 2.78
CA THR A 136 -18.61 -19.59 1.56
C THR A 136 -18.62 -20.91 0.78
N PRO A 137 -18.31 -20.89 -0.52
CA PRO A 137 -18.19 -22.12 -1.32
C PRO A 137 -17.14 -23.12 -0.81
N ALA A 138 -16.22 -22.68 0.04
CA ALA A 138 -15.17 -23.50 0.63
C ALA A 138 -15.52 -24.02 2.05
N GLY A 139 -16.65 -23.59 2.61
CA GLY A 139 -17.05 -23.85 4.00
C GLY A 139 -17.45 -22.57 4.74
N THR A 140 -17.97 -22.71 5.96
CA THR A 140 -18.33 -21.56 6.79
C THR A 140 -17.06 -20.85 7.27
N ALA A 141 -16.88 -19.59 6.89
CA ALA A 141 -15.80 -18.74 7.32
C ALA A 141 -16.18 -18.02 8.61
N HIS A 142 -15.29 -18.06 9.61
CA HIS A 142 -15.37 -17.30 10.83
C HIS A 142 -14.34 -16.16 10.75
N ILE A 143 -14.85 -14.93 10.67
CA ILE A 143 -14.04 -13.73 10.48
C ILE A 143 -14.10 -12.94 11.77
N THR A 144 -12.98 -12.92 12.49
CA THR A 144 -12.82 -12.17 13.74
C THR A 144 -12.16 -10.83 13.45
N MET A 145 -12.87 -9.72 13.69
CA MET A 145 -12.40 -8.36 13.48
C MET A 145 -12.22 -7.70 14.84
N ASN A 146 -11.00 -7.25 15.13
CA ASN A 146 -10.63 -6.69 16.42
C ASN A 146 -10.16 -5.24 16.27
N ASP A 147 -10.54 -4.43 17.26
CA ASP A 147 -10.20 -3.03 17.37
C ASP A 147 -9.10 -2.79 18.40
N ASP A 148 -8.46 -1.62 18.28
CA ASP A 148 -7.53 -1.12 19.29
C ASP A 148 -8.28 -0.42 20.45
N GLU A 149 -7.53 0.06 21.44
CA GLU A 149 -8.08 0.78 22.59
C GLU A 149 -8.83 2.07 22.22
N ALA A 150 -8.65 2.57 20.99
CA ALA A 150 -9.32 3.75 20.46
C ALA A 150 -10.43 3.39 19.46
N GLU A 151 -10.94 2.15 19.50
CA GLU A 151 -12.03 1.65 18.64
C GLU A 151 -11.72 1.75 17.13
N ARG A 152 -10.44 1.64 16.77
CA ARG A 152 -10.01 1.62 15.36
C ARG A 152 -9.68 0.20 14.92
N PRO A 153 -9.98 -0.16 13.66
CA PRO A 153 -9.58 -1.44 13.08
C PRO A 153 -8.11 -1.74 13.34
N PHE A 154 -7.83 -2.91 13.89
CA PHE A 154 -6.48 -3.30 14.29
C PHE A 154 -6.01 -4.60 13.65
N GLU A 155 -6.84 -5.65 13.68
CA GLU A 155 -6.48 -6.93 13.08
C GLU A 155 -7.72 -7.73 12.69
N VAL A 156 -7.51 -8.67 11.78
CA VAL A 156 -8.56 -9.58 11.30
C VAL A 156 -8.00 -10.99 11.22
N PHE A 157 -8.76 -11.96 11.73
CA PHE A 157 -8.49 -13.38 11.55
C PHE A 157 -9.58 -14.01 10.70
N VAL A 158 -9.17 -14.92 9.83
CA VAL A 158 -10.08 -15.71 9.01
C VAL A 158 -9.78 -17.16 9.29
N ASP A 159 -10.76 -17.87 9.85
CA ASP A 159 -10.76 -19.33 9.97
C ASP A 159 -11.87 -19.90 9.10
N ILE A 160 -11.69 -21.12 8.60
CA ILE A 160 -12.70 -21.81 7.80
C ILE A 160 -13.02 -23.18 8.40
N GLY A 161 -14.30 -23.38 8.69
CA GLY A 161 -14.84 -24.68 9.07
C GLY A 161 -14.80 -25.65 7.89
N LYS A 162 -14.17 -26.82 8.09
CA LYS A 162 -14.16 -27.95 7.14
C LYS A 162 -13.52 -27.67 5.75
N GLY A 163 -12.74 -26.60 5.58
CA GLY A 163 -12.12 -26.24 4.28
C GLY A 163 -10.90 -27.06 3.82
N GLY A 164 -10.41 -28.02 4.61
CA GLY A 164 -9.14 -28.72 4.32
C GLY A 164 -7.89 -27.90 4.67
N SER A 165 -6.70 -28.49 4.54
CA SER A 165 -5.43 -27.87 4.96
C SER A 165 -5.06 -26.63 4.14
N ASP A 166 -5.25 -26.71 2.83
CA ASP A 166 -4.71 -25.71 1.91
C ASP A 166 -5.54 -24.43 1.96
N ILE A 167 -6.86 -24.57 1.99
CA ILE A 167 -7.78 -23.44 2.15
C ILE A 167 -7.60 -22.78 3.51
N LYS A 168 -7.37 -23.57 4.58
CA LYS A 168 -7.05 -23.03 5.90
C LYS A 168 -5.75 -22.22 5.89
N ALA A 169 -4.71 -22.74 5.24
CA ALA A 169 -3.44 -22.01 5.11
C ALA A 169 -3.61 -20.69 4.33
N MET A 170 -4.41 -20.70 3.26
CA MET A 170 -4.75 -19.48 2.51
C MET A 170 -5.58 -18.49 3.33
N ALA A 171 -6.56 -18.96 4.10
CA ALA A 171 -7.36 -18.11 4.99
C ALA A 171 -6.48 -17.45 6.07
N GLU A 172 -5.57 -18.22 6.67
CA GLU A 172 -4.60 -17.69 7.63
C GLU A 172 -3.68 -16.64 6.99
N ALA A 173 -3.17 -16.91 5.79
CA ALA A 173 -2.35 -15.96 5.04
C ALA A 173 -3.11 -14.66 4.75
N LEU A 174 -4.37 -14.76 4.31
CA LEU A 174 -5.24 -13.61 4.04
C LEU A 174 -5.44 -12.76 5.30
N GLY A 175 -5.82 -13.37 6.42
CA GLY A 175 -6.00 -12.65 7.70
C GLY A 175 -4.69 -12.01 8.20
N ARG A 176 -3.56 -12.70 8.06
CA ARG A 176 -2.24 -12.15 8.43
C ARG A 176 -1.86 -10.92 7.60
N LEU A 177 -2.10 -10.94 6.29
CA LEU A 177 -1.81 -9.82 5.40
C LEU A 177 -2.74 -8.65 5.67
N ALA A 178 -4.05 -8.88 5.79
CA ALA A 178 -5.01 -7.83 6.15
C ALA A 178 -4.64 -7.18 7.51
N SER A 179 -4.32 -8.00 8.52
CA SER A 179 -3.85 -7.52 9.82
C SER A 179 -2.54 -6.74 9.75
N LEU A 180 -1.64 -7.07 8.83
CA LEU A 180 -0.40 -6.34 8.65
C LEU A 180 -0.68 -4.93 8.10
N VAL A 181 -1.52 -4.82 7.07
CA VAL A 181 -1.92 -3.55 6.44
C VAL A 181 -2.54 -2.59 7.46
N LEU A 182 -3.37 -3.10 8.38
CA LEU A 182 -3.98 -2.29 9.44
C LEU A 182 -2.97 -1.80 10.51
N ARG A 183 -1.82 -2.46 10.62
CA ARG A 183 -0.84 -2.19 11.68
C ARG A 183 0.41 -1.45 11.23
N VAL A 184 0.80 -1.52 9.96
CA VAL A 184 1.95 -0.77 9.44
C VAL A 184 1.68 0.74 9.49
N SER A 185 2.72 1.54 9.68
CA SER A 185 2.60 2.99 9.51
C SER A 185 2.26 3.31 8.05
N SER A 186 1.24 4.12 7.83
CA SER A 186 0.80 4.53 6.49
C SER A 186 0.06 5.87 6.59
N PRO A 187 0.11 6.69 5.53
CA PRO A 187 -0.58 7.98 5.48
C PRO A 187 -2.11 7.83 5.48
N LEU A 188 -2.64 6.65 5.14
CA LEU A 188 -4.07 6.36 5.20
C LEU A 188 -4.49 6.06 6.64
N THR A 189 -5.67 6.57 7.00
CA THR A 189 -6.34 6.22 8.26
C THR A 189 -6.72 4.73 8.30
N PRO A 190 -6.88 4.11 9.48
CA PRO A 190 -7.29 2.71 9.57
C PRO A 190 -8.59 2.38 8.83
N ARG A 191 -9.56 3.32 8.79
CA ARG A 191 -10.82 3.16 8.04
C ARG A 191 -10.60 3.21 6.53
N GLU A 192 -9.82 4.14 6.02
CA GLU A 192 -9.48 4.18 4.59
C GLU A 192 -8.73 2.92 4.16
N ARG A 193 -7.89 2.36 5.02
CA ARG A 193 -7.23 1.08 4.74
C ARG A 193 -8.22 -0.08 4.66
N ILE A 194 -9.26 -0.08 5.49
CA ILE A 194 -10.34 -1.06 5.37
C ILE A 194 -11.05 -0.88 4.03
N GLN A 195 -11.36 0.35 3.62
CA GLN A 195 -11.96 0.62 2.31
C GLN A 195 -11.09 0.07 1.17
N GLU A 196 -9.78 0.30 1.22
CA GLU A 196 -8.85 -0.25 0.22
C GLU A 196 -8.84 -1.79 0.24
N ILE A 197 -8.81 -2.41 1.41
CA ILE A 197 -8.88 -3.88 1.52
C ILE A 197 -10.20 -4.39 0.92
N VAL A 198 -11.33 -3.77 1.25
CA VAL A 198 -12.64 -4.15 0.71
C VAL A 198 -12.65 -4.01 -0.81
N ASN A 199 -12.22 -2.87 -1.35
CA ASN A 199 -12.16 -2.62 -2.78
C ASN A 199 -11.34 -3.67 -3.54
N GLN A 200 -10.23 -4.16 -2.96
CA GLN A 200 -9.38 -5.17 -3.57
C GLN A 200 -9.98 -6.59 -3.49
N LEU A 201 -10.74 -6.89 -2.44
CA LEU A 201 -11.24 -8.25 -2.18
C LEU A 201 -12.65 -8.49 -2.73
N THR A 202 -13.48 -7.44 -2.80
CA THR A 202 -14.86 -7.53 -3.29
C THR A 202 -14.92 -8.06 -4.72
N GLY A 203 -15.76 -9.06 -4.93
CA GLY A 203 -15.98 -9.64 -6.25
C GLY A 203 -14.95 -10.68 -6.67
N ILE A 204 -13.86 -10.87 -5.92
CA ILE A 204 -12.96 -12.02 -6.12
C ILE A 204 -13.78 -13.28 -5.91
N GLY A 205 -13.90 -14.10 -6.94
CA GLY A 205 -14.86 -15.18 -6.96
C GLY A 205 -14.36 -16.39 -7.71
N GLY A 206 -14.81 -17.55 -7.26
CA GLY A 206 -14.66 -18.78 -8.01
C GLY A 206 -15.92 -19.14 -8.80
N PRO A 207 -15.91 -20.33 -9.40
CA PRO A 207 -17.05 -20.88 -10.13
C PRO A 207 -18.32 -21.02 -9.27
N ARG A 208 -18.14 -21.31 -7.98
CA ARG A 208 -19.22 -21.51 -7.02
C ARG A 208 -19.48 -20.23 -6.23
N SER A 209 -20.74 -20.00 -5.87
CA SER A 209 -21.14 -18.94 -4.92
C SER A 209 -22.18 -19.47 -3.94
N THR A 210 -22.24 -18.89 -2.76
CA THR A 210 -23.20 -19.25 -1.71
C THR A 210 -24.02 -18.03 -1.34
N GLY A 211 -25.32 -18.21 -1.05
CA GLY A 211 -26.24 -17.11 -0.73
C GLY A 211 -26.79 -16.36 -1.96
N PHE A 212 -27.63 -15.35 -1.70
CA PHE A 212 -28.36 -14.60 -2.73
C PHE A 212 -28.35 -13.09 -2.45
N GLY A 213 -28.47 -12.29 -3.51
CA GLY A 213 -28.54 -10.82 -3.40
C GLY A 213 -27.30 -10.23 -2.71
N ARG A 214 -27.53 -9.36 -1.71
CA ARG A 214 -26.48 -8.73 -0.90
C ARG A 214 -25.68 -9.73 -0.04
N ASN A 215 -26.27 -10.89 0.27
CA ASN A 215 -25.62 -11.96 1.04
C ASN A 215 -24.92 -13.00 0.15
N ARG A 216 -24.73 -12.71 -1.14
CA ARG A 216 -24.06 -13.63 -2.07
C ARG A 216 -22.55 -13.54 -1.88
N VAL A 217 -21.94 -14.63 -1.45
CA VAL A 217 -20.50 -14.78 -1.23
C VAL A 217 -19.88 -15.63 -2.34
N ARG A 218 -18.90 -15.10 -3.06
CA ARG A 218 -18.23 -15.79 -4.17
C ARG A 218 -16.96 -16.54 -3.77
N SER A 219 -16.30 -16.13 -2.70
CA SER A 219 -15.07 -16.74 -2.20
C SER A 219 -14.76 -16.31 -0.75
N LEU A 220 -13.67 -16.83 -0.19
CA LEU A 220 -13.15 -16.39 1.12
C LEU A 220 -12.74 -14.90 1.15
N PRO A 221 -11.94 -14.39 0.17
CA PRO A 221 -11.70 -12.96 0.01
C PRO A 221 -12.97 -12.10 0.02
N ASP A 222 -13.97 -12.50 -0.76
CA ASP A 222 -15.24 -11.78 -0.88
C ASP A 222 -16.03 -11.80 0.43
N ALA A 223 -16.00 -12.92 1.16
CA ALA A 223 -16.59 -13.02 2.50
C ALA A 223 -15.92 -12.06 3.50
N LEU A 224 -14.59 -11.95 3.44
CA LEU A 224 -13.83 -11.01 4.27
C LEU A 224 -14.18 -9.56 3.92
N ALA A 225 -14.32 -9.24 2.63
CA ALA A 225 -14.71 -7.91 2.19
C ALA A 225 -16.09 -7.52 2.74
N GLN A 226 -17.09 -8.38 2.58
CA GLN A 226 -18.45 -8.15 3.10
C GLN A 226 -18.47 -7.98 4.61
N ALA A 227 -17.73 -8.82 5.35
CA ALA A 227 -17.65 -8.71 6.81
C ALA A 227 -17.05 -7.37 7.27
N LEU A 228 -15.99 -6.92 6.58
CA LEU A 228 -15.34 -5.64 6.88
C LEU A 228 -16.22 -4.44 6.53
N GLU A 229 -16.93 -4.52 5.40
CA GLU A 229 -17.87 -3.49 4.98
C GLU A 229 -19.02 -3.35 5.98
N GLU A 230 -19.63 -4.47 6.37
CA GLU A 230 -20.70 -4.51 7.37
C GLU A 230 -20.27 -3.95 8.73
N GLN A 231 -19.06 -4.27 9.18
CA GLN A 231 -18.59 -3.89 10.51
C GLN A 231 -18.11 -2.43 10.62
N TYR A 232 -17.51 -1.87 9.56
CA TYR A 232 -16.75 -0.63 9.66
C TYR A 232 -17.18 0.48 8.71
N LEU A 233 -17.89 0.15 7.63
CA LEU A 233 -18.23 1.06 6.55
C LEU A 233 -19.74 1.32 6.43
N LEU A 234 -20.59 0.39 6.86
CA LEU A 234 -22.01 0.65 7.05
C LEU A 234 -22.20 1.38 8.38
N GLU A 235 -22.70 2.62 8.31
CA GLU A 235 -23.23 3.30 9.49
C GLU A 235 -24.61 2.68 9.78
N ASP A 236 -24.88 2.32 11.05
CA ASP A 236 -26.21 1.90 11.51
C ASP A 236 -27.21 3.04 11.27
N SER A 237 -27.77 3.12 10.07
CA SER A 237 -29.09 3.73 9.89
C SER A 237 -30.10 2.75 10.47
N GLU A 238 -30.33 2.86 11.77
CA GLU A 238 -31.63 2.48 12.33
C GLU A 238 -32.70 3.24 11.54
N GLU A 239 -33.70 2.52 11.04
CA GLU A 239 -34.79 2.95 10.14
C GLU A 239 -34.46 2.86 8.63
N ASP A 240 -34.93 1.78 7.99
CA ASP A 240 -35.93 1.87 6.92
C ASP A 240 -36.29 0.46 6.41
N GLU A 241 -37.22 -0.20 7.12
CA GLU A 241 -38.28 -0.91 6.42
C GLU A 241 -39.07 0.16 5.64
N GLU A 242 -39.23 -0.04 4.33
CA GLU A 242 -40.19 0.68 3.47
C GLU A 242 -39.74 2.00 2.82
N TYR A 243 -38.95 1.94 1.74
CA TYR A 243 -38.97 3.02 0.72
C TYR A 243 -38.69 2.50 -0.70
N TYR A 244 -39.76 2.17 -1.44
CA TYR A 244 -39.73 2.23 -2.90
C TYR A 244 -39.72 3.72 -3.31
N GLY A 245 -38.54 4.27 -3.52
CA GLY A 245 -38.32 5.63 -4.00
C GLY A 245 -37.53 5.65 -5.29
N THR A 246 -38.16 6.19 -6.33
CA THR A 246 -37.66 6.35 -7.70
C THR A 246 -36.23 6.88 -7.78
N VAL A 247 -35.36 6.17 -8.49
CA VAL A 247 -34.04 6.65 -8.91
C VAL A 247 -34.21 7.90 -9.78
N ALA A 248 -33.70 9.04 -9.31
CA ALA A 248 -33.47 10.20 -10.15
C ALA A 248 -32.22 9.93 -10.98
N ASP A 249 -32.34 10.07 -12.30
CA ASP A 249 -31.27 9.93 -13.28
C ASP A 249 -30.06 10.80 -12.90
N TYR A 250 -29.06 10.17 -12.29
CA TYR A 250 -27.69 10.67 -12.25
C TYR A 250 -26.86 9.79 -13.16
N GLN A 251 -26.63 10.26 -14.39
CA GLN A 251 -25.70 9.62 -15.31
C GLN A 251 -24.28 9.85 -14.81
N VAL A 252 -23.77 8.88 -14.06
CA VAL A 252 -22.33 8.73 -13.86
C VAL A 252 -21.82 7.94 -15.06
N GLU A 253 -21.06 8.60 -15.94
CA GLU A 253 -20.26 7.89 -16.95
C GLU A 253 -19.16 7.11 -16.23
N ILE A 254 -19.49 5.88 -15.86
CA ILE A 254 -18.52 4.88 -15.45
C ILE A 254 -17.92 4.34 -16.74
N GLU A 255 -16.67 4.68 -17.06
CA GLU A 255 -15.90 3.94 -18.05
C GLU A 255 -15.75 2.50 -17.55
N MET A 256 -16.64 1.63 -18.03
CA MET A 256 -16.56 0.21 -17.81
C MET A 256 -15.24 -0.29 -18.40
N PRO A 257 -14.37 -0.96 -17.62
CA PRO A 257 -13.25 -1.65 -18.22
C PRO A 257 -13.80 -2.63 -19.26
N ALA A 258 -13.26 -2.56 -20.48
CA ALA A 258 -13.70 -3.39 -21.59
C ALA A 258 -13.78 -4.85 -21.15
N PRO A 259 -14.88 -5.58 -21.47
CA PRO A 259 -14.96 -7.00 -21.16
C PRO A 259 -13.78 -7.69 -21.81
N GLN A 260 -12.90 -8.28 -20.98
CA GLN A 260 -11.85 -9.13 -21.50
C GLN A 260 -12.54 -10.26 -22.27
N SER A 261 -12.39 -10.24 -23.59
CA SER A 261 -12.96 -11.19 -24.52
C SER A 261 -12.24 -12.52 -24.39
N GLY A 262 -12.62 -13.27 -23.36
CA GLY A 262 -12.29 -14.67 -23.18
C GLY A 262 -13.35 -15.27 -22.28
N VAL A 263 -14.18 -16.18 -22.81
CA VAL A 263 -15.00 -17.03 -21.95
C VAL A 263 -14.02 -17.85 -21.11
N GLN A 264 -13.83 -17.43 -19.86
CA GLN A 264 -12.89 -18.05 -18.95
C GLN A 264 -13.49 -19.40 -18.52
N ALA A 265 -13.08 -20.46 -19.22
CA ALA A 265 -13.51 -21.82 -18.92
C ALA A 265 -12.69 -22.35 -17.73
N ASP A 266 -13.37 -22.90 -16.75
CA ASP A 266 -12.82 -23.48 -15.54
C ASP A 266 -12.77 -25.02 -15.60
N LEU A 267 -12.05 -25.63 -14.66
CA LEU A 267 -11.97 -27.08 -14.51
C LEU A 267 -13.32 -27.67 -14.05
N CYS A 268 -13.86 -28.58 -14.84
CA CYS A 268 -15.08 -29.29 -14.50
C CYS A 268 -14.83 -30.32 -13.38
N PRO A 269 -15.59 -30.31 -12.27
CA PRO A 269 -15.41 -31.27 -11.17
C PRO A 269 -15.76 -32.72 -11.55
N SER A 270 -16.61 -32.93 -12.57
CA SER A 270 -17.00 -34.28 -13.02
C SER A 270 -16.01 -34.91 -14.00
N CYS A 271 -15.45 -34.14 -14.95
CA CYS A 271 -14.58 -34.70 -16.00
C CYS A 271 -13.14 -34.16 -15.99
N GLY A 272 -12.81 -33.19 -15.14
CA GLY A 272 -11.47 -32.62 -15.01
C GLY A 272 -11.01 -31.78 -16.21
N ASN A 273 -11.90 -31.48 -17.16
CA ASN A 273 -11.56 -30.71 -18.35
C ASN A 273 -11.87 -29.21 -18.16
N THR A 274 -11.05 -28.33 -18.72
CA THR A 274 -11.19 -26.87 -18.65
C THR A 274 -12.30 -26.39 -19.60
N SER A 275 -13.54 -26.73 -19.28
CA SER A 275 -14.71 -26.51 -20.14
C SER A 275 -15.97 -26.15 -19.34
N LEU A 276 -15.82 -25.83 -18.05
CA LEU A 276 -16.90 -25.37 -17.18
C LEU A 276 -17.07 -23.87 -17.34
N VAL A 277 -18.26 -23.42 -17.70
CA VAL A 277 -18.56 -21.99 -17.90
C VAL A 277 -19.80 -21.59 -17.12
N ALA A 278 -19.78 -20.38 -16.58
CA ALA A 278 -20.94 -19.81 -15.90
C ALA A 278 -21.83 -19.09 -16.92
N ILE A 279 -23.03 -19.61 -17.15
CA ILE A 279 -24.01 -19.06 -18.09
C ILE A 279 -25.37 -19.05 -17.39
N GLU A 280 -26.06 -17.91 -17.44
CA GLU A 280 -27.42 -17.76 -16.89
C GLU A 280 -27.56 -18.14 -15.40
N GLY A 281 -26.50 -17.94 -14.60
CA GLY A 281 -26.51 -18.24 -13.17
C GLY A 281 -26.25 -19.71 -12.82
N CYS A 282 -26.09 -20.56 -13.82
CA CYS A 282 -25.69 -21.96 -13.65
C CYS A 282 -24.28 -22.20 -14.20
N GLN A 283 -23.58 -23.15 -13.61
CA GLN A 283 -22.33 -23.66 -14.16
C GLN A 283 -22.65 -24.79 -15.12
N SER A 284 -22.21 -24.70 -16.37
CA SER A 284 -22.42 -25.74 -17.39
C SER A 284 -21.10 -26.17 -18.00
N CYS A 285 -20.83 -27.47 -18.05
CA CYS A 285 -19.66 -28.04 -18.70
C CYS A 285 -19.98 -28.47 -20.12
N TYR A 286 -19.35 -27.84 -21.12
CA TYR A 286 -19.56 -28.19 -22.53
C TYR A 286 -18.99 -29.56 -22.93
N ASN A 287 -18.08 -30.14 -22.14
CA ASN A 287 -17.45 -31.43 -22.46
C ASN A 287 -18.26 -32.64 -21.97
N CYS A 288 -18.86 -32.56 -20.77
CA CYS A 288 -19.54 -33.70 -20.16
C CYS A 288 -21.01 -33.46 -19.81
N GLY A 289 -21.54 -32.25 -20.05
CA GLY A 289 -22.92 -31.90 -19.74
C GLY A 289 -23.23 -31.74 -18.25
N HIS A 290 -22.21 -31.75 -17.38
CA HIS A 290 -22.38 -31.45 -15.96
C HIS A 290 -22.93 -30.02 -15.78
N SER A 291 -24.05 -29.88 -15.08
CA SER A 291 -24.66 -28.59 -14.75
C SER A 291 -24.94 -28.47 -13.26
N GLU A 292 -24.58 -27.35 -12.65
CA GLU A 292 -24.85 -27.04 -11.25
C GLU A 292 -25.40 -25.61 -11.13
N CYS A 293 -26.57 -25.50 -10.50
CA CYS A 293 -27.26 -24.27 -10.10
C CYS A 293 -27.59 -24.45 -8.60
#